data_AF-A0A355GCX2-F1
#
_entry.id   AF-A0A355GCX2-F1
#
_cell.length_a   1.000
_cell.length_b   1.000
_cell.length_c   1.000
_cell.angle_alpha   90.00
_cell.angle_beta   90.00
_cell.angle_gamma   90.00
#
_symmetry.space_group_name_H-M   'P 1'
#
loop_
_entity.id
_entity.type
_entity.pdbx_description
1 polymer ?
#
loop_
_entity_poly.entity_id
_entity_poly.type
_entity_poly.pdbx_seq_one_letter_code
_entity_poly.pdbx_strand_id
1 'polypeptide(L)'
;MCAKKKDAFNYIAEMLGGLNGDNKCMPPTSLYSEGWMLRLILHAASEGLLENFIPKGDVTLNWFSEARLYTPFRKSRGKAYETCTNVDGIVGDFQWKTGTQTGVELLENPKRFEVFEAKMFSQLSKGVKADPEYDQAVRTVACMAETLATKEITPEDVPMISFRIIAPRSQIKKGLFKTKLSKTNMRKRIKKRIEQFVGPEREELHIWKTEYFEPLLKKLNEDDQLRCISWETLIDAISDENRQTAIKQFYIQCCLAARRKNPYPEEGV
;
A
#
# COMPACT_ATOMS: atom_id res chain seq x y z
N MET A 1 2.89 45.86 18.69
CA MET A 1 3.13 44.45 18.31
C MET A 1 1.88 43.93 17.59
N CYS A 2 1.96 43.71 16.29
CA CYS A 2 0.83 43.19 15.52
C CYS A 2 0.76 41.67 15.75
N ALA A 3 -0.32 41.18 16.36
CA ALA A 3 -0.51 39.74 16.49
C ALA A 3 -0.49 39.11 15.09
N LYS A 4 0.43 38.17 14.83
CA LYS A 4 0.40 37.39 13.59
C LYS A 4 -0.95 36.68 13.54
N LYS A 5 -1.78 36.97 12.52
CA LYS A 5 -3.00 36.21 12.27
C LYS A 5 -2.61 34.75 12.11
N LYS A 6 -3.15 33.88 12.98
CA LYS A 6 -3.10 32.44 12.75
C LYS A 6 -3.86 32.15 11.46
N ASP A 7 -3.21 31.46 10.53
CA ASP A 7 -3.88 30.91 9.36
C ASP A 7 -4.57 29.57 9.71
N ALA A 8 -5.35 29.05 8.76
CA ALA A 8 -6.08 27.80 8.95
C ALA A 8 -5.15 26.62 9.31
N PHE A 9 -3.92 26.59 8.80
CA PHE A 9 -2.95 25.52 9.08
C PHE A 9 -2.56 25.50 10.56
N ASN A 10 -2.31 26.66 11.15
CA ASN A 10 -1.99 26.75 12.58
C ASN A 10 -3.15 26.26 13.44
N TYR A 11 -4.39 26.62 13.09
CA TYR A 11 -5.57 26.09 13.80
C TYR A 11 -5.71 24.57 13.67
N ILE A 12 -5.44 24.01 12.48
CA ILE A 12 -5.46 22.56 12.27
C ILE A 12 -4.37 21.88 13.10
N ALA A 13 -3.15 22.40 13.10
CA ALA A 13 -2.06 21.86 13.90
C ALA A 13 -2.39 21.87 15.40
N GLU A 14 -3.03 22.94 15.90
CA GLU A 14 -3.50 23.02 17.28
C GLU A 14 -4.59 21.99 17.60
N MET A 15 -5.57 21.82 16.70
CA MET A 15 -6.61 20.79 16.84
C MET A 15 -6.01 19.38 16.88
N LEU A 16 -5.03 19.10 16.01
CA LEU A 16 -4.33 17.82 15.96
C LEU A 16 -3.46 17.59 17.21
N GLY A 17 -2.75 18.62 17.67
CA GLY A 17 -1.94 18.57 18.90
C GLY A 17 -2.78 18.35 20.17
N GLY A 18 -4.02 18.83 20.17
CA GLY A 18 -4.97 18.66 21.28
C GLY A 18 -5.56 17.25 21.43
N LEU A 19 -5.35 16.34 20.47
CA LEU A 19 -6.02 15.01 20.46
C LEU A 19 -5.66 14.10 21.65
N ASN A 20 -4.52 14.35 22.30
CA ASN A 20 -4.09 13.61 23.49
C ASN A 20 -4.57 14.25 24.81
N GLY A 21 -5.05 15.49 24.79
CA GLY A 21 -5.52 16.23 25.97
C GLY A 21 -7.03 16.17 26.15
N ASP A 22 -7.58 16.95 27.08
CA ASP A 22 -9.01 16.92 27.42
C ASP A 22 -9.91 17.61 26.36
N ASN A 23 -9.33 18.48 25.54
CA ASN A 23 -10.06 19.26 24.54
C ASN A 23 -10.11 18.57 23.17
N LYS A 24 -10.61 17.33 23.13
CA LYS A 24 -10.68 16.52 21.91
C LYS A 24 -11.91 16.92 21.09
N CYS A 25 -11.69 17.51 19.91
CA CYS A 25 -12.76 17.87 18.99
C CYS A 25 -13.03 16.81 17.89
N MET A 26 -12.22 15.74 17.84
CA MET A 26 -12.39 14.64 16.88
C MET A 26 -11.77 13.33 17.41
N PRO A 27 -12.10 12.16 16.83
CA PRO A 27 -11.53 10.89 17.25
C PRO A 27 -10.01 10.83 17.04
N PRO A 28 -9.22 10.23 17.96
CA PRO A 28 -7.77 10.10 17.81
C PRO A 28 -7.34 9.38 16.52
N THR A 29 -8.17 8.48 16.01
CA THR A 29 -7.92 7.74 14.76
C THR A 29 -7.94 8.60 13.50
N SER A 30 -8.34 9.86 13.61
CA SER A 30 -8.21 10.83 12.51
C SER A 30 -6.75 11.21 12.24
N LEU A 31 -5.91 11.15 13.28
CA LEU A 31 -4.46 11.37 13.21
C LEU A 31 -3.70 10.04 13.34
N TYR A 32 -3.99 9.25 14.37
CA TYR A 32 -3.30 8.00 14.65
C TYR A 32 -3.89 6.86 13.81
N SER A 33 -3.44 6.77 12.57
CA SER A 33 -3.91 5.81 11.57
C SER A 33 -2.76 5.17 10.79
N GLU A 34 -3.06 4.06 10.10
CA GLU A 34 -2.12 3.39 9.19
C GLU A 34 -1.61 4.30 8.08
N GLY A 35 -2.46 5.17 7.53
CA GLY A 35 -2.06 6.13 6.49
C GLY A 35 -1.05 7.17 6.96
N TRP A 36 -1.24 7.78 8.13
CA TRP A 36 -0.25 8.72 8.69
C TRP A 36 1.04 8.02 9.09
N MET A 37 0.95 6.81 9.65
CA MET A 37 2.12 6.01 9.98
C MET A 37 2.96 5.71 8.72
N LEU A 38 2.31 5.30 7.63
CA LEU A 38 2.99 5.04 6.36
C LEU A 38 3.66 6.31 5.81
N ARG A 39 2.98 7.47 5.84
CA ARG A 39 3.57 8.75 5.40
C ARG A 39 4.84 9.10 6.14
N LEU A 40 4.89 8.88 7.47
CA LEU A 40 6.09 9.11 8.27
C LEU A 40 7.25 8.18 7.86
N ILE A 41 6.96 6.91 7.59
CA ILE A 41 7.96 5.94 7.12
C ILE A 41 8.48 6.32 5.72
N LEU A 42 7.59 6.61 4.76
CA LEU A 42 7.98 7.00 3.41
C LEU A 42 8.76 8.31 3.40
N HIS A 43 8.38 9.26 4.25
CA HIS A 43 9.13 10.50 4.41
C HIS A 43 10.53 10.25 4.97
N ALA A 44 10.67 9.44 6.03
CA ALA A 44 11.98 9.05 6.56
C ALA A 44 12.85 8.33 5.50
N ALA A 45 12.25 7.46 4.69
CA ALA A 45 12.94 6.83 3.56
C ALA A 45 13.39 7.85 2.52
N SER A 46 12.58 8.87 2.21
CA SER A 46 12.96 9.93 1.27
C SER A 46 14.13 10.80 1.75
N GLU A 47 14.32 10.86 3.06
CA GLU A 47 15.48 11.49 3.71
C GLU A 47 16.72 10.57 3.77
N GLY A 48 16.63 9.32 3.31
CA GLY A 48 17.73 8.35 3.35
C GLY A 48 17.89 7.65 4.71
N LEU A 49 16.87 7.70 5.58
CA LEU A 49 16.95 7.13 6.93
C LEU A 49 16.59 5.63 6.97
N LEU A 50 16.22 5.03 5.83
CA LEU A 50 15.74 3.64 5.74
C LEU A 50 16.39 2.86 4.59
N GLU A 51 17.68 3.12 4.30
CA GLU A 51 18.39 2.58 3.13
C GLU A 51 18.29 1.04 2.97
N ASN A 52 18.25 0.30 4.08
CA ASN A 52 18.17 -1.16 4.07
C ASN A 52 16.82 -1.72 3.62
N PHE A 53 15.77 -0.90 3.55
CA PHE A 53 14.39 -1.34 3.27
C PHE A 53 13.77 -0.60 2.09
N ILE A 54 13.98 0.71 2.03
CA ILE A 54 13.49 1.60 1.00
C ILE A 54 14.68 2.52 0.68
N PRO A 55 15.65 2.05 -0.14
CA PRO A 55 16.83 2.85 -0.45
C PRO A 55 16.42 4.15 -1.12
N LYS A 56 17.05 5.27 -0.78
CA LYS A 56 16.79 6.53 -1.49
C LYS A 56 17.41 6.46 -2.89
N GLY A 57 18.61 5.87 -2.98
CA GLY A 57 19.44 5.91 -4.18
C GLY A 57 20.03 7.32 -4.42
N ASP A 58 20.53 7.55 -5.63
CA ASP A 58 21.21 8.79 -6.01
C ASP A 58 20.26 9.95 -6.33
N VAL A 59 18.95 9.69 -6.38
CA VAL A 59 17.91 10.65 -6.74
C VAL A 59 16.91 10.83 -5.61
N THR A 60 16.14 11.92 -5.65
CA THR A 60 15.05 12.14 -4.71
C THR A 60 14.03 11.00 -4.82
N LEU A 61 13.74 10.35 -3.70
CA LEU A 61 12.75 9.29 -3.63
C LEU A 61 11.34 9.86 -3.89
N ASN A 62 10.79 9.55 -5.06
CA ASN A 62 9.42 9.93 -5.39
C ASN A 62 8.44 8.95 -4.74
N TRP A 63 7.58 9.46 -3.86
CA TRP A 63 6.58 8.67 -3.15
C TRP A 63 5.24 9.39 -3.08
N PHE A 64 4.16 8.60 -2.98
CA PHE A 64 2.83 9.14 -2.76
C PHE A 64 1.99 8.18 -1.93
N SER A 65 1.07 8.73 -1.13
CA SER A 65 0.09 7.93 -0.36
C SER A 65 -1.27 7.93 -1.05
N GLU A 66 -2.02 6.84 -0.95
CA GLU A 66 -3.40 6.74 -1.49
C GLU A 66 -3.46 6.88 -3.03
N ALA A 67 -2.44 6.36 -3.70
CA ALA A 67 -2.38 6.27 -5.16
C ALA A 67 -3.45 5.32 -5.71
N ARG A 68 -3.95 5.61 -6.92
CA ARG A 68 -4.90 4.78 -7.66
C ARG A 68 -4.20 3.97 -8.74
N LEU A 69 -4.28 2.66 -8.61
CA LEU A 69 -3.88 1.71 -9.65
C LEU A 69 -5.12 1.20 -10.39
N TYR A 70 -5.00 1.08 -11.72
CA TYR A 70 -6.09 0.63 -12.58
C TYR A 70 -6.25 -0.89 -12.53
N THR A 71 -7.49 -1.35 -12.62
CA THR A 71 -7.80 -2.78 -12.66
C THR A 71 -7.80 -3.30 -14.11
N PRO A 72 -7.33 -4.53 -14.36
CA PRO A 72 -7.51 -5.19 -15.66
C PRO A 72 -8.99 -5.51 -15.92
N PHE A 73 -9.83 -5.58 -14.89
CA PHE A 73 -11.24 -5.96 -14.96
C PHE A 73 -12.15 -4.74 -15.17
N ARG A 74 -11.89 -3.96 -16.22
CA ARG A 74 -12.55 -2.66 -16.49
C ARG A 74 -14.03 -2.80 -16.89
N LYS A 75 -14.82 -1.74 -16.70
CA LYS A 75 -16.25 -1.69 -17.08
C LYS A 75 -16.49 -2.02 -18.56
N SER A 76 -15.58 -1.62 -19.44
CA SER A 76 -15.64 -1.93 -20.87
C SER A 76 -15.57 -3.43 -21.18
N ARG A 77 -15.05 -4.25 -20.25
CA ARG A 77 -14.87 -5.69 -20.45
C ARG A 77 -16.06 -6.55 -20.00
N GLY A 78 -17.04 -5.98 -19.29
CA GLY A 78 -18.26 -6.73 -18.94
C GLY A 78 -18.89 -6.33 -17.61
N LYS A 79 -19.97 -7.03 -17.24
CA LYS A 79 -20.79 -6.73 -16.06
C LYS A 79 -20.09 -7.04 -14.73
N ALA A 80 -19.13 -7.96 -14.75
CA ALA A 80 -18.34 -8.34 -13.58
C ALA A 80 -17.15 -7.39 -13.34
N TYR A 81 -17.24 -6.12 -13.72
CA TYR A 81 -16.14 -5.17 -13.63
C TYR A 81 -15.82 -4.70 -12.21
N GLU A 82 -14.68 -4.04 -12.08
CA GLU A 82 -14.22 -3.36 -10.87
C GLU A 82 -13.80 -1.91 -11.14
N THR A 83 -13.71 -1.14 -10.07
CA THR A 83 -13.10 0.19 -10.08
C THR A 83 -11.59 0.09 -9.79
N CYS A 84 -10.90 1.23 -9.86
CA CYS A 84 -9.49 1.32 -9.48
C CYS A 84 -9.30 0.89 -8.01
N THR A 85 -8.11 0.38 -7.70
CA THR A 85 -7.68 0.10 -6.32
C THR A 85 -6.89 1.28 -5.80
N ASN A 86 -7.26 1.77 -4.60
CA ASN A 86 -6.41 2.68 -3.85
C ASN A 86 -5.37 1.83 -3.09
N VAL A 87 -4.10 2.13 -3.30
CA VAL A 87 -2.99 1.54 -2.52
C VAL A 87 -2.54 2.55 -1.47
N ASP A 88 -2.12 2.08 -0.30
CA ASP A 88 -1.78 3.00 0.79
C ASP A 88 -0.53 3.82 0.48
N GLY A 89 0.43 3.25 -0.25
CA GLY A 89 1.60 3.97 -0.74
C GLY A 89 2.21 3.40 -2.01
N ILE A 90 2.86 4.28 -2.76
CA ILE A 90 3.69 3.95 -3.92
C ILE A 90 5.03 4.68 -3.81
N VAL A 91 6.10 4.03 -4.26
CA VAL A 91 7.43 4.61 -4.43
C VAL A 91 7.97 4.23 -5.80
N GLY A 92 8.54 5.19 -6.53
CA GLY A 92 9.27 4.92 -7.76
C GLY A 92 9.02 5.89 -8.89
N ASP A 93 9.23 5.39 -10.11
CA ASP A 93 9.30 6.19 -11.33
C ASP A 93 7.94 6.26 -12.00
N PHE A 94 7.11 7.17 -11.49
CA PHE A 94 5.73 7.32 -11.94
C PHE A 94 5.34 8.79 -12.15
N GLN A 95 4.25 8.97 -12.90
CA GLN A 95 3.59 10.24 -13.13
C GLN A 95 2.07 10.10 -12.96
N TRP A 96 1.39 11.23 -12.87
CA TRP A 96 -0.06 11.26 -12.81
C TRP A 96 -0.66 10.98 -14.18
N LYS A 97 -1.68 10.11 -14.22
CA LYS A 97 -2.53 9.98 -15.38
C LYS A 97 -3.28 11.28 -15.62
N THR A 98 -3.19 11.80 -16.84
CA THR A 98 -3.89 13.01 -17.27
C THR A 98 -5.37 12.98 -16.88
N GLY A 99 -5.84 14.07 -16.26
CA GLY A 99 -7.23 14.21 -15.81
C GLY A 99 -7.54 13.52 -14.47
N THR A 100 -6.54 13.01 -13.76
CA THR A 100 -6.73 12.42 -12.42
C THR A 100 -5.80 13.07 -11.40
N GLN A 101 -6.23 13.11 -10.13
CA GLN A 101 -5.41 13.62 -9.03
C GLN A 101 -4.51 12.55 -8.39
N THR A 102 -4.89 11.28 -8.54
CA THR A 102 -4.22 10.17 -7.84
C THR A 102 -3.98 8.95 -8.73
N GLY A 103 -4.44 8.96 -9.99
CA GLY A 103 -4.22 7.86 -10.92
C GLY A 103 -2.78 7.83 -11.37
N VAL A 104 -2.15 6.66 -11.28
CA VAL A 104 -0.73 6.50 -11.57
C VAL A 104 -0.50 5.85 -12.94
N GLU A 105 0.52 6.35 -13.64
CA GLU A 105 1.16 5.69 -14.79
C GLU A 105 2.67 5.67 -14.57
N LEU A 106 3.35 4.62 -15.05
CA LEU A 106 4.82 4.56 -14.99
C LEU A 106 5.45 5.51 -16.01
N LEU A 107 6.62 6.04 -15.68
CA LEU A 107 7.49 6.75 -16.61
C LEU A 107 8.05 5.77 -17.66
N GLU A 108 8.63 6.31 -18.74
CA GLU A 108 9.39 5.50 -19.69
C GLU A 108 10.63 4.90 -19.00
N ASN A 109 10.86 3.60 -19.17
CA ASN A 109 12.00 2.86 -18.60
C ASN A 109 12.13 2.98 -17.07
N PRO A 110 11.08 2.69 -16.29
CA PRO A 110 11.08 2.88 -14.84
C PRO A 110 12.10 1.93 -14.19
N LYS A 111 12.91 2.45 -13.29
CA LYS A 111 13.86 1.67 -12.49
C LYS A 111 13.23 1.13 -11.22
N ARG A 112 12.14 1.75 -10.79
CA ARG A 112 11.46 1.42 -9.52
C ARG A 112 9.94 1.49 -9.61
N PHE A 113 9.29 0.48 -9.05
CA PHE A 113 7.84 0.44 -8.82
C PHE A 113 7.52 -0.39 -7.57
N GLU A 114 7.44 0.27 -6.42
CA GLU A 114 7.14 -0.39 -5.14
C GLU A 114 5.77 0.05 -4.63
N VAL A 115 4.97 -0.92 -4.22
CA VAL A 115 3.60 -0.70 -3.74
C VAL A 115 3.48 -1.21 -2.31
N PHE A 116 2.86 -0.39 -1.47
CA PHE A 116 2.71 -0.64 -0.04
C PHE A 116 1.23 -0.70 0.34
N GLU A 117 0.92 -1.68 1.16
CA GLU A 117 -0.35 -1.79 1.87
C GLU A 117 -0.07 -1.76 3.37
N ALA A 118 -0.66 -0.82 4.08
CA ALA A 118 -0.47 -0.57 5.49
C ALA A 118 -1.64 -1.11 6.29
N LYS A 119 -1.35 -1.79 7.41
CA LYS A 119 -2.37 -2.34 8.31
C LYS A 119 -2.05 -1.97 9.76
N MET A 120 -3.07 -1.59 10.50
CA MET A 120 -2.99 -1.32 11.95
C MET A 120 -4.09 -2.10 12.68
N PHE A 121 -3.85 -3.38 12.94
CA PHE A 121 -4.79 -4.33 13.58
C PHE A 121 -6.06 -4.64 12.78
N SER A 122 -6.11 -4.20 11.53
CA SER A 122 -7.11 -4.61 10.54
C SER A 122 -6.60 -5.81 9.72
N GLN A 123 -7.54 -6.57 9.15
CA GLN A 123 -7.23 -7.58 8.13
C GLN A 123 -7.28 -6.94 6.74
N LEU A 124 -6.61 -7.53 5.75
CA LEU A 124 -6.84 -7.19 4.36
C LEU A 124 -8.32 -7.41 3.99
N SER A 125 -8.88 -6.58 3.10
CA SER A 125 -10.25 -6.77 2.61
C SER A 125 -10.43 -8.19 2.04
N LYS A 126 -11.57 -8.83 2.33
CA LYS A 126 -11.83 -10.24 1.97
C LYS A 126 -12.00 -10.44 0.47
N GLY A 127 -12.61 -9.47 -0.22
CA GLY A 127 -12.87 -9.56 -1.65
C GLY A 127 -13.58 -8.31 -2.18
N VAL A 128 -14.12 -8.43 -3.39
CA VAL A 128 -15.03 -7.43 -3.98
C VAL A 128 -16.43 -8.02 -4.11
N LYS A 129 -17.44 -7.18 -4.35
CA LYS A 129 -18.83 -7.64 -4.50
C LYS A 129 -18.99 -8.70 -5.60
N ALA A 130 -18.22 -8.59 -6.68
CA ALA A 130 -18.23 -9.54 -7.78
C ALA A 130 -17.55 -10.88 -7.45
N ASP A 131 -16.56 -10.89 -6.56
CA ASP A 131 -15.85 -12.11 -6.15
C ASP A 131 -15.31 -11.99 -4.70
N PRO A 132 -15.92 -12.69 -3.73
CA PRO A 132 -15.47 -12.71 -2.34
C PRO A 132 -14.08 -13.32 -2.14
N GLU A 133 -13.52 -14.02 -3.12
CA GLU A 133 -12.18 -14.61 -3.04
C GLU A 133 -11.09 -13.71 -3.66
N TYR A 134 -11.48 -12.64 -4.38
CA TYR A 134 -10.56 -11.68 -4.98
C TYR A 134 -10.12 -10.61 -3.96
N ASP A 135 -9.36 -11.08 -2.98
CA ASP A 135 -8.93 -10.28 -1.85
C ASP A 135 -7.95 -9.15 -2.22
N GLN A 136 -7.73 -8.25 -1.28
CA GLN A 136 -6.94 -7.04 -1.51
C GLN A 136 -5.50 -7.30 -1.98
N ALA A 137 -4.86 -8.39 -1.56
CA ALA A 137 -3.48 -8.67 -1.96
C ALA A 137 -3.43 -9.06 -3.44
N VAL A 138 -4.25 -10.02 -3.86
CA VAL A 138 -4.31 -10.45 -5.27
C VAL A 138 -4.80 -9.31 -6.16
N ARG A 139 -5.72 -8.48 -5.67
CA ARG A 139 -6.22 -7.31 -6.39
C ARG A 139 -5.13 -6.26 -6.63
N THR A 140 -4.30 -6.00 -5.61
CA THR A 140 -3.21 -5.04 -5.73
C THR A 140 -2.17 -5.52 -6.74
N VAL A 141 -1.75 -6.79 -6.66
CA VAL A 141 -0.79 -7.36 -7.62
C VAL A 141 -1.35 -7.36 -9.05
N ALA A 142 -2.64 -7.65 -9.24
CA ALA A 142 -3.27 -7.53 -10.55
C ALA A 142 -3.28 -6.09 -11.08
N CYS A 143 -3.54 -5.10 -10.22
CA CYS A 143 -3.50 -3.69 -10.62
C CYS A 143 -2.06 -3.23 -10.92
N MET A 144 -1.05 -3.77 -10.25
CA MET A 144 0.37 -3.56 -10.60
C MET A 144 0.69 -4.12 -11.99
N ALA A 145 0.28 -5.36 -12.28
CA ALA A 145 0.47 -5.98 -13.59
C ALA A 145 -0.26 -5.21 -14.71
N GLU A 146 -1.48 -4.72 -14.44
CA GLU A 146 -2.18 -3.83 -15.37
C GLU A 146 -1.44 -2.50 -15.57
N THR A 147 -0.85 -1.93 -14.52
CA THR A 147 -0.09 -0.68 -14.63
C THR A 147 1.11 -0.86 -15.57
N LEU A 148 1.82 -1.98 -15.46
CA LEU A 148 2.88 -2.38 -16.39
C LEU A 148 2.35 -2.57 -17.82
N ALA A 149 1.25 -3.34 -17.96
CA ALA A 149 0.64 -3.63 -19.26
C ALA A 149 0.21 -2.39 -20.03
N THR A 150 -0.31 -1.36 -19.35
CA THR A 150 -0.72 -0.11 -20.01
C THR A 150 0.43 0.70 -20.62
N LYS A 151 1.68 0.37 -20.27
CA LYS A 151 2.89 0.98 -20.82
C LYS A 151 3.75 -0.03 -21.61
N GLU A 152 3.26 -1.25 -21.81
CA GLU A 152 3.98 -2.33 -22.49
C GLU A 152 5.35 -2.62 -21.83
N ILE A 153 5.43 -2.46 -20.51
CA ILE A 153 6.65 -2.68 -19.72
C ILE A 153 6.61 -4.11 -19.17
N THR A 154 7.67 -4.90 -19.38
CA THR A 154 7.76 -6.20 -18.73
C THR A 154 8.24 -6.05 -17.28
N PRO A 155 7.80 -6.90 -16.34
CA PRO A 155 8.29 -6.84 -14.97
C PRO A 155 9.83 -6.91 -14.86
N GLU A 156 10.47 -7.66 -15.75
CA GLU A 156 11.92 -7.83 -15.86
C GLU A 156 12.66 -6.51 -16.15
N ASP A 157 12.02 -5.58 -16.86
CA ASP A 157 12.58 -4.26 -17.20
C ASP A 157 12.61 -3.29 -16.01
N VAL A 158 11.99 -3.65 -14.88
CA VAL A 158 11.90 -2.85 -13.66
C VAL A 158 12.77 -3.50 -12.57
N PRO A 159 14.05 -3.08 -12.42
CA PRO A 159 14.98 -3.66 -11.44
C PRO A 159 14.40 -3.77 -10.04
N MET A 160 13.74 -2.72 -9.55
CA MET A 160 13.19 -2.67 -8.20
C MET A 160 11.66 -2.64 -8.23
N ILE A 161 11.06 -3.81 -8.16
CA ILE A 161 9.60 -3.97 -8.09
C ILE A 161 9.21 -4.70 -6.80
N SER A 162 8.25 -4.18 -6.05
CA SER A 162 7.81 -4.84 -4.82
C SER A 162 6.34 -4.62 -4.48
N PHE A 163 5.75 -5.59 -3.79
CA PHE A 163 4.48 -5.44 -3.10
C PHE A 163 4.64 -5.88 -1.65
N ARG A 164 4.64 -4.90 -0.74
CA ARG A 164 4.91 -5.13 0.68
C ARG A 164 3.68 -4.77 1.51
N ILE A 165 3.31 -5.68 2.41
CA ILE A 165 2.32 -5.39 3.46
C ILE A 165 3.07 -4.97 4.72
N ILE A 166 2.79 -3.77 5.22
CA ILE A 166 3.33 -3.28 6.49
C ILE A 166 2.27 -3.47 7.58
N ALA A 167 2.62 -4.21 8.64
CA ALA A 167 1.69 -4.51 9.72
C ALA A 167 2.42 -4.70 11.06
N PRO A 168 1.73 -4.59 12.22
CA PRO A 168 2.30 -4.96 13.50
C PRO A 168 2.93 -6.35 13.50
N ARG A 169 4.10 -6.48 14.12
CA ARG A 169 4.84 -7.75 14.25
C ARG A 169 3.96 -8.88 14.81
N SER A 170 3.06 -8.56 15.74
CA SER A 170 2.11 -9.52 16.32
C SER A 170 1.12 -10.08 15.29
N GLN A 171 0.61 -9.28 14.35
CA GLN A 171 -0.29 -9.73 13.29
C GLN A 171 0.44 -10.63 12.27
N ILE A 172 1.68 -10.28 11.95
CA ILE A 172 2.52 -11.06 11.02
C ILE A 172 2.84 -12.43 11.65
N LYS A 173 3.25 -12.47 12.93
CA LYS A 173 3.53 -13.72 13.66
C LYS A 173 2.30 -14.64 13.75
N LYS A 174 1.10 -14.09 13.89
CA LYS A 174 -0.17 -14.85 13.84
C LYS A 174 -0.50 -15.42 12.45
N GLY A 175 0.31 -15.13 11.42
CA GLY A 175 0.12 -15.68 10.08
C GLY A 175 -1.07 -15.08 9.31
N LEU A 176 -1.61 -13.93 9.74
CA LEU A 176 -2.85 -13.36 9.19
C LEU A 176 -2.81 -13.08 7.68
N PHE A 177 -1.61 -12.87 7.12
CA PHE A 177 -1.41 -12.55 5.71
C PHE A 177 -0.85 -13.71 4.89
N LYS A 178 -0.42 -14.81 5.53
CA LYS A 178 0.31 -15.91 4.88
C LYS A 178 -0.46 -16.51 3.72
N THR A 179 -1.75 -16.80 3.93
CA THR A 179 -2.62 -17.38 2.90
C THR A 179 -2.90 -16.41 1.76
N LYS A 180 -2.97 -15.10 2.05
CA LYS A 180 -3.25 -14.05 1.07
C LYS A 180 -2.04 -13.74 0.18
N LEU A 181 -0.83 -13.85 0.74
CA LEU A 181 0.43 -13.71 0.00
C LEU A 181 0.88 -14.99 -0.70
N SER A 182 0.11 -16.09 -0.60
CA SER A 182 0.44 -17.33 -1.29
C SER A 182 0.25 -17.18 -2.81
N LYS A 183 1.35 -17.36 -3.55
CA LYS A 183 1.38 -17.39 -5.03
C LYS A 183 0.34 -18.34 -5.61
N THR A 184 0.25 -19.56 -5.07
CA THR A 184 -0.69 -20.58 -5.54
C THR A 184 -2.13 -20.09 -5.39
N ASN A 185 -2.43 -19.41 -4.28
CA ASN A 185 -3.76 -18.83 -4.07
C ASN A 185 -4.01 -17.64 -4.99
N MET A 186 -3.02 -16.75 -5.18
CA MET A 186 -3.14 -15.63 -6.13
C MET A 186 -3.44 -16.12 -7.55
N ARG A 187 -2.70 -17.12 -8.05
CA ARG A 187 -2.95 -17.73 -9.37
C ARG A 187 -4.34 -18.32 -9.49
N LYS A 188 -4.77 -19.10 -8.49
CA LYS A 188 -6.11 -19.71 -8.45
C LYS A 188 -7.19 -18.63 -8.52
N ARG A 189 -7.04 -17.55 -7.73
CA ARG A 189 -8.00 -16.46 -7.65
C ARG A 189 -8.05 -15.63 -8.93
N ILE A 190 -6.91 -15.32 -9.55
CA ILE A 190 -6.88 -14.65 -10.85
C ILE A 190 -7.52 -15.51 -11.94
N LYS A 191 -7.19 -16.80 -12.00
CA LYS A 191 -7.84 -17.70 -12.95
C LYS A 191 -9.35 -17.66 -12.79
N LYS A 192 -9.85 -17.88 -11.56
CA LYS A 192 -11.28 -17.82 -11.25
C LYS A 192 -11.90 -16.48 -11.64
N ARG A 193 -11.16 -15.38 -11.44
CA ARG A 193 -11.63 -14.03 -11.78
C ARG A 193 -11.79 -13.82 -13.28
N ILE A 194 -10.84 -14.32 -14.08
CA ILE A 194 -10.90 -14.26 -15.55
C ILE A 194 -12.08 -15.06 -16.10
N GLU A 195 -12.39 -16.24 -15.52
CA GLU A 195 -13.52 -17.06 -15.94
C GLU A 195 -14.90 -16.39 -15.77
N GLN A 196 -14.97 -15.25 -15.07
CA GLN A 196 -16.22 -14.48 -14.92
C GLN A 196 -16.48 -13.55 -16.12
N PHE A 197 -15.53 -13.41 -17.03
CA PHE A 197 -15.66 -12.70 -18.30
C PHE A 197 -15.99 -13.71 -19.41
N VAL A 198 -16.43 -13.28 -20.59
CA VAL A 198 -16.79 -14.19 -21.71
C VAL A 198 -16.27 -13.61 -23.02
N GLY A 199 -16.17 -14.44 -24.06
CA GLY A 199 -15.83 -13.96 -25.40
C GLY A 199 -14.41 -13.40 -25.51
N PRO A 200 -14.17 -12.45 -26.43
CA PRO A 200 -12.87 -11.84 -26.67
C PRO A 200 -12.23 -11.24 -25.41
N GLU A 201 -13.03 -10.68 -24.51
CA GLU A 201 -12.56 -10.06 -23.27
C GLU A 201 -11.92 -11.07 -22.31
N ARG A 202 -12.42 -12.32 -22.29
CA ARG A 202 -11.79 -13.40 -21.52
C ARG A 202 -10.43 -13.75 -22.12
N GLU A 203 -10.33 -13.81 -23.44
CA GLU A 203 -9.09 -14.17 -24.14
C GLU A 203 -8.01 -13.10 -23.94
N GLU A 204 -8.37 -11.82 -24.07
CA GLU A 204 -7.47 -10.71 -23.73
C GLU A 204 -6.95 -10.81 -22.29
N LEU A 205 -7.81 -11.20 -21.34
CA LEU A 205 -7.41 -11.38 -19.95
C LEU A 205 -6.49 -12.60 -19.76
N HIS A 206 -6.65 -13.66 -20.54
CA HIS A 206 -5.72 -14.80 -20.54
C HIS A 206 -4.34 -14.42 -21.08
N ILE A 207 -4.30 -13.61 -22.15
CA ILE A 207 -3.06 -13.05 -22.70
C ILE A 207 -2.40 -12.15 -21.65
N TRP A 208 -3.13 -11.16 -21.11
CA TRP A 208 -2.64 -10.28 -20.04
C TRP A 208 -2.11 -11.06 -18.83
N LYS A 209 -2.80 -12.12 -18.42
CA LYS A 209 -2.35 -12.96 -17.31
C LYS A 209 -1.00 -13.59 -17.60
N THR A 210 -0.82 -14.08 -18.83
CA THR A 210 0.38 -14.80 -19.26
C THR A 210 1.56 -13.86 -19.47
N GLU A 211 1.32 -12.68 -20.04
CA GLU A 211 2.37 -11.71 -20.40
C GLU A 211 2.77 -10.79 -19.25
N TYR A 212 1.85 -10.46 -18.33
CA TYR A 212 2.13 -9.46 -17.29
C TYR A 212 1.94 -10.00 -15.87
N PHE A 213 0.81 -10.64 -15.56
CA PHE A 213 0.53 -11.06 -14.19
C PHE A 213 1.46 -12.19 -13.70
N GLU A 214 1.63 -13.25 -14.50
CA GLU A 214 2.48 -14.38 -14.13
C GLU A 214 3.97 -14.01 -14.04
N PRO A 215 4.54 -13.25 -15.00
CA PRO A 215 5.92 -12.75 -14.87
C PRO A 215 6.10 -11.83 -13.66
N LEU A 216 5.13 -10.95 -13.38
CA LEU A 216 5.19 -10.09 -12.20
C LEU A 216 5.20 -10.92 -10.92
N LEU A 217 4.28 -11.88 -10.80
CA LEU A 217 4.19 -12.73 -9.62
C LEU A 217 5.45 -13.61 -9.44
N LYS A 218 6.08 -14.02 -10.54
CA LYS A 218 7.36 -14.73 -10.54
C LYS A 218 8.47 -13.82 -10.00
N LYS A 219 8.66 -12.64 -10.59
CA LYS A 219 9.70 -11.68 -10.17
C LYS A 219 9.55 -11.25 -8.71
N LEU A 220 8.35 -10.85 -8.30
CA LEU A 220 8.06 -10.49 -6.92
C LEU A 220 8.44 -11.59 -5.92
N ASN A 221 8.40 -12.85 -6.35
CA ASN A 221 8.78 -13.96 -5.51
C ASN A 221 10.28 -14.28 -5.52
N GLU A 222 10.90 -14.30 -6.70
CA GLU A 222 12.32 -14.62 -6.84
C GLU A 222 13.18 -13.60 -6.09
N ASP A 223 12.75 -12.34 -6.08
CA ASP A 223 13.46 -11.24 -5.43
C ASP A 223 13.08 -11.06 -3.94
N ASP A 224 12.26 -11.94 -3.36
CA ASP A 224 11.65 -11.79 -2.01
C ASP A 224 10.94 -10.43 -1.81
N GLN A 225 10.23 -9.98 -2.84
CA GLN A 225 9.55 -8.68 -2.89
C GLN A 225 8.03 -8.77 -2.70
N LEU A 226 7.48 -9.97 -2.53
CA LEU A 226 6.11 -10.23 -2.10
C LEU A 226 6.08 -10.69 -0.64
N ARG A 227 6.13 -9.74 0.31
CA ARG A 227 6.28 -10.08 1.73
C ARG A 227 5.59 -9.13 2.69
N CYS A 228 5.54 -9.56 3.95
CA CYS A 228 5.18 -8.67 5.05
C CYS A 228 6.44 -8.08 5.68
N ILE A 229 6.36 -6.84 6.11
CA ILE A 229 7.37 -6.18 6.94
C ILE A 229 6.70 -5.58 8.17
N SER A 230 7.34 -5.67 9.33
CA SER A 230 6.75 -5.12 10.55
C SER A 230 6.98 -3.62 10.67
N TRP A 231 5.99 -2.88 11.20
CA TRP A 231 6.19 -1.47 11.57
C TRP A 231 7.41 -1.33 12.47
N GLU A 232 7.52 -2.21 13.45
CA GLU A 232 8.62 -2.24 14.41
C GLU A 232 9.96 -2.40 13.69
N THR A 233 10.08 -3.32 12.72
CA THR A 233 11.30 -3.49 11.93
C THR A 233 11.70 -2.23 11.19
N LEU A 234 10.74 -1.52 10.58
CA LEU A 234 11.03 -0.28 9.88
C LEU A 234 11.45 0.83 10.84
N ILE A 235 10.74 0.98 11.97
CA ILE A 235 11.07 1.98 12.99
C ILE A 235 12.46 1.72 13.58
N ASP A 236 12.75 0.47 13.95
CA ASP A 236 14.04 0.05 14.52
C ASP A 236 15.21 0.29 13.54
N ALA A 237 14.93 0.38 12.24
CA ALA A 237 15.93 0.61 11.19
C ALA A 237 16.17 2.09 10.83
N ILE A 238 15.39 3.02 11.40
CA ILE A 238 15.60 4.46 11.18
C ILE A 238 16.95 4.87 11.78
N SER A 239 17.84 5.41 10.96
CA SER A 239 19.22 5.74 11.37
C SER A 239 19.35 6.95 12.28
N ASP A 240 18.38 7.88 12.26
CA ASP A 240 18.34 9.04 13.18
C ASP A 240 17.54 8.72 14.45
N GLU A 241 18.20 8.78 15.62
CA GLU A 241 17.63 8.38 16.90
C GLU A 241 16.44 9.24 17.34
N ASN A 242 16.50 10.55 17.08
CA ASN A 242 15.42 11.47 17.42
C ASN A 242 14.16 11.17 16.59
N ARG A 243 14.33 10.97 15.28
CA ARG A 243 13.27 10.59 14.34
C ARG A 243 12.71 9.22 14.69
N GLN A 244 13.57 8.25 14.96
CA GLN A 244 13.18 6.91 15.40
C GLN A 244 12.29 7.00 16.65
N THR A 245 12.73 7.75 17.66
CA THR A 245 11.98 7.92 18.92
C THR A 245 10.62 8.57 18.69
N ALA A 246 10.57 9.65 17.90
CA ALA A 246 9.32 10.35 17.58
C ALA A 246 8.33 9.45 16.82
N ILE A 247 8.81 8.74 15.79
CA ILE A 247 7.98 7.83 14.99
C ILE A 247 7.52 6.63 15.84
N LYS A 248 8.38 6.11 16.73
CA LYS A 248 8.01 5.05 17.67
C LYS A 248 6.89 5.48 18.62
N GLN A 249 6.97 6.70 19.17
CA GLN A 249 5.91 7.26 20.00
C GLN A 249 4.59 7.40 19.22
N PHE A 250 4.66 7.87 17.96
CA PHE A 250 3.50 7.95 17.08
C PHE A 250 2.88 6.56 16.82
N TYR A 251 3.71 5.56 16.53
CA TYR A 251 3.27 4.17 16.34
C TYR A 251 2.54 3.63 17.57
N ILE A 252 3.02 3.91 18.79
CA ILE A 252 2.34 3.52 20.03
C ILE A 252 0.93 4.14 20.09
N GLN A 253 0.78 5.42 19.72
CA GLN A 253 -0.52 6.07 19.68
C GLN A 253 -1.45 5.45 18.63
N CYS A 254 -0.93 5.09 17.46
CA CYS A 254 -1.66 4.31 16.44
C CYS A 254 -2.16 2.97 17.00
N CYS A 255 -1.30 2.25 17.73
CA CYS A 255 -1.69 0.98 18.35
C CYS A 255 -2.80 1.16 19.39
N LEU A 256 -2.69 2.16 20.27
CA LEU A 256 -3.70 2.46 21.28
C LEU A 256 -5.03 2.87 20.63
N ALA A 257 -4.98 3.70 19.59
CA ALA A 257 -6.17 4.16 18.88
C ALA A 257 -6.87 3.01 18.13
N ALA A 258 -6.10 2.12 17.50
CA ALA A 258 -6.64 0.95 16.79
C ALA A 258 -7.30 -0.07 17.72
N ARG A 259 -6.67 -0.36 18.88
CA ARG A 259 -7.23 -1.25 19.91
C ARG A 259 -8.57 -0.75 20.47
N ARG A 260 -8.73 0.57 20.65
CA ARG A 260 -10.00 1.17 21.07
C ARG A 260 -11.13 1.00 20.04
N LYS A 261 -10.81 0.91 18.75
CA LYS A 261 -11.79 0.64 17.68
C LYS A 261 -12.17 -0.83 17.57
N ASN A 262 -11.33 -1.75 18.06
CA ASN A 262 -11.50 -3.17 17.87
C ASN A 262 -11.30 -3.91 19.21
N PRO A 263 -12.27 -3.85 20.14
CA PRO A 263 -12.12 -4.30 21.53
C PRO A 263 -12.10 -5.83 21.71
N TYR A 264 -11.85 -6.61 20.66
CA TYR A 264 -11.73 -8.07 20.83
C TYR A 264 -10.51 -8.41 21.69
N PRO A 265 -10.69 -9.24 22.73
CA PRO A 265 -9.64 -9.50 23.71
C PRO A 265 -8.51 -10.29 23.07
N GLU A 266 -7.28 -9.96 23.45
CA GLU A 266 -6.16 -10.88 23.33
C GLU A 266 -6.51 -12.10 24.19
N GLU A 267 -6.99 -13.19 23.59
CA GLU A 267 -6.93 -14.49 24.24
C GLU A 267 -5.46 -14.84 24.42
N GLY A 268 -5.00 -14.79 25.68
CA GLY A 268 -3.93 -15.60 26.25
C GLY A 268 -2.51 -15.36 25.75
N VAL A 269 -1.66 -14.89 26.66
CA VAL A 269 -0.21 -15.09 26.66
C VAL A 269 0.12 -16.57 26.59
#